data_AF-A0A5D6Y011-F1
#
_entry.id   AF-A0A5D6Y011-F1
#
_cell.length_a   1.000
_cell.length_b   1.000
_cell.length_c   1.000
_cell.angle_alpha   90.00
_cell.angle_beta   90.00
_cell.angle_gamma   90.00
#
_symmetry.space_group_name_H-M   'P 1'
#
loop_
_entity.id
_entity.type
_entity.pdbx_description
1 polymer ?
#
loop_
_entity_poly.entity_id
_entity_poly.type
_entity_poly.pdbx_seq_one_letter_code
_entity_poly.pdbx_strand_id
1 'polypeptide(L)'
;MSDGTKLIGVIGDEDTVTGFILAGVGHRTAEGSNFLVVKSTTPISAIEETFRSLTSQIRHLLNAYEKTIPTILEIPSKDSPYDPSKDYIMKRVGMMLGENP
;
A
#
# COMPACT_ATOMS: atom_id res chain seq x y z
N MET A 1 1.07 4.85 27.23
CA MET A 1 1.69 5.85 26.34
C MET A 1 1.70 5.25 24.96
N SER A 2 0.69 5.56 24.15
CA SER A 2 0.62 5.13 22.75
C SER A 2 1.41 6.13 21.93
N ASP A 3 2.72 5.92 21.85
CA ASP A 3 3.60 6.84 21.14
C ASP A 3 3.29 6.72 19.64
N GLY A 4 2.62 7.76 19.16
CA GLY A 4 1.95 7.75 17.89
C GLY A 4 2.94 7.92 16.75
N THR A 5 2.90 6.99 15.81
CA THR A 5 3.00 7.34 14.39
C THR A 5 2.23 6.29 13.62
N LYS A 6 1.06 6.67 13.08
CA LYS A 6 0.46 5.94 11.96
C LYS A 6 1.42 6.13 10.79
N LEU A 7 2.35 5.20 10.60
CA LEU A 7 3.33 5.26 9.52
C LEU A 7 2.63 4.88 8.21
N ILE A 8 2.79 5.71 7.19
CA ILE A 8 2.41 5.35 5.82
C ILE A 8 3.48 4.40 5.30
N GLY A 9 3.07 3.21 4.87
CA GLY A 9 3.94 2.25 4.21
C GLY A 9 3.90 2.45 2.69
N VAL A 10 5.04 2.37 1.99
CA VAL A 10 5.10 2.60 0.54
C VAL A 10 5.82 1.46 -0.17
N ILE A 11 5.12 0.74 -1.05
CA ILE A 11 5.73 -0.23 -1.96
C ILE A 11 5.49 0.28 -3.38
N GLY A 12 6.55 0.60 -4.12
CA GLY A 12 6.41 1.21 -5.45
C GLY A 12 7.74 1.28 -6.19
N ASP A 13 7.70 1.82 -7.41
CA ASP A 13 8.93 2.09 -8.18
C ASP A 13 9.78 3.20 -7.54
N GLU A 14 10.99 3.40 -8.08
CA GLU A 14 11.97 4.32 -7.52
C GLU A 14 11.46 5.76 -7.47
N ASP A 15 10.79 6.22 -8.51
CA ASP A 15 10.25 7.58 -8.59
C ASP A 15 9.14 7.81 -7.56
N THR A 16 8.20 6.86 -7.43
CA THR A 16 7.09 6.94 -6.47
C THR A 16 7.61 6.94 -5.04
N VAL A 17 8.48 5.99 -4.70
CA VAL A 17 9.05 5.88 -3.35
C VAL A 17 9.88 7.12 -3.02
N THR A 18 10.66 7.63 -3.97
CA THR A 18 11.44 8.86 -3.78
C THR A 18 10.52 10.05 -3.49
N GLY A 19 9.41 10.20 -4.22
CA GLY A 19 8.42 11.25 -3.98
C GLY A 19 7.85 11.21 -2.55
N PHE A 20 7.50 10.02 -2.05
CA PHE A 20 7.01 9.84 -0.69
C PHE A 20 8.07 10.10 0.38
N ILE A 21 9.33 9.70 0.14
CA ILE A 21 10.44 9.99 1.05
C ILE A 21 10.67 11.50 1.14
N LEU A 22 10.66 12.22 0.00
CA LEU A 22 10.77 13.69 -0.04
C LEU A 22 9.61 14.38 0.69
N ALA A 23 8.42 13.78 0.68
CA ALA A 23 7.25 14.25 1.42
C ALA A 23 7.30 13.95 2.93
N GLY A 24 8.36 13.32 3.44
CA GLY A 24 8.56 13.05 4.86
C GLY A 24 7.94 11.74 5.37
N VAL A 25 7.48 10.86 4.46
CA VAL A 25 6.93 9.54 4.83
C VAL A 25 8.02 8.52 5.15
N GLY A 26 9.23 8.67 4.61
CA GLY A 26 10.32 7.70 4.75
C GLY A 26 10.85 7.59 6.18
N HIS A 27 10.78 6.39 6.75
CA HIS A 27 11.33 6.06 8.07
C HIS A 27 12.17 4.77 7.99
N ARG A 28 13.39 4.83 8.54
CA ARG A 28 14.30 3.68 8.60
C ARG A 28 14.78 3.49 10.04
N THR A 29 14.56 2.29 10.55
CA THR A 29 14.96 1.84 11.89
C THR A 29 16.00 0.73 11.79
N ALA A 30 16.49 0.25 12.92
CA ALA A 30 17.31 -0.97 12.98
C ALA A 30 16.54 -2.23 12.53
N GLU A 31 15.21 -2.21 12.63
CA GLU A 31 14.31 -3.33 12.32
C GLU A 31 13.86 -3.35 10.85
N GLY A 32 14.05 -2.25 10.12
CA GLY A 32 13.73 -2.15 8.70
C GLY A 32 13.26 -0.76 8.26
N SER A 33 12.74 -0.68 7.04
CA SER A 33 12.12 0.52 6.46
C SER A 33 10.61 0.37 6.34
N ASN A 34 9.88 1.49 6.34
CA ASN A 34 8.47 1.51 5.99
C ASN A 34 8.21 1.62 4.47
N PHE A 35 9.22 1.36 3.64
CA PHE A 35 9.09 1.39 2.19
C PHE A 35 9.94 0.31 1.51
N LEU A 36 9.53 -0.07 0.30
CA LEU A 36 10.26 -0.95 -0.60
C LEU A 36 10.25 -0.34 -2.01
N VAL A 37 11.45 -0.16 -2.58
CA VAL A 37 11.64 0.16 -4.00
C VAL A 37 11.59 -1.13 -4.80
N VAL A 38 10.63 -1.21 -5.72
CA VAL A 38 10.42 -2.35 -6.62
C VAL A 38 11.13 -2.07 -7.94
N LYS A 39 11.99 -3.01 -8.34
CA LYS A 39 12.67 -3.04 -9.64
C LYS A 39 12.20 -4.26 -10.43
N SER A 40 12.52 -4.31 -11.72
CA SER A 40 12.23 -5.48 -12.58
C SER A 40 12.88 -6.79 -12.09
N THR A 41 13.93 -6.68 -11.27
CA THR A 41 14.65 -7.81 -10.67
C THR A 41 14.20 -8.13 -9.24
N THR A 42 13.28 -7.34 -8.66
CA THR A 42 12.81 -7.56 -7.29
C THR A 42 11.95 -8.83 -7.25
N PRO A 43 12.30 -9.83 -6.42
CA PRO A 43 11.52 -11.06 -6.34
C PRO A 43 10.16 -10.80 -5.67
N ILE A 44 9.12 -11.47 -6.14
CA ILE A 44 7.75 -11.36 -5.59
C ILE A 44 7.74 -11.68 -4.09
N SER A 45 8.57 -12.63 -3.63
CA SER A 45 8.69 -12.98 -2.22
C SER A 45 9.08 -11.79 -1.34
N ALA A 46 9.96 -10.89 -1.81
CA ALA A 46 10.35 -9.70 -1.06
C ALA A 46 9.21 -8.68 -0.96
N ILE A 47 8.39 -8.58 -2.01
CA ILE A 47 7.18 -7.73 -2.01
C ILE A 47 6.18 -8.25 -1.00
N GLU A 48 5.90 -9.56 -1.02
CA GLU A 48 4.98 -10.20 -0.08
C GLU A 48 5.46 -10.09 1.37
N GLU A 49 6.75 -10.32 1.62
CA GLU A 49 7.35 -10.20 2.95
C GLU A 49 7.24 -8.77 3.49
N THR A 50 7.57 -7.77 2.66
CA THR A 50 7.42 -6.37 3.02
C THR A 50 5.97 -6.01 3.30
N PHE A 51 5.04 -6.42 2.44
CA PHE A 51 3.61 -6.19 2.65
C PHE A 51 3.15 -6.82 3.96
N ARG A 52 3.57 -8.05 4.27
CA ARG A 52 3.26 -8.71 5.54
C ARG A 52 3.86 -7.98 6.73
N SER A 53 5.08 -7.45 6.61
CA SER A 53 5.74 -6.67 7.67
C SER A 53 4.97 -5.38 7.96
N LEU A 54 4.66 -4.59 6.93
CA LEU A 54 3.90 -3.34 7.04
C LEU A 54 2.48 -3.57 7.58
N THR A 55 1.85 -4.69 7.23
CA THR A 55 0.48 -5.02 7.66
C THR A 55 0.43 -5.84 8.96
N SER A 56 1.55 -6.32 9.49
CA SER A 56 1.59 -7.21 10.66
C SER A 56 0.96 -6.58 11.90
N GLN A 57 1.24 -5.29 12.13
CA GLN A 57 0.73 -4.53 13.28
C GLN A 57 -0.78 -4.26 13.20
N ILE A 58 -1.35 -4.31 12.00
CA ILE A 58 -2.79 -4.11 11.76
C ILE A 58 -3.52 -5.42 11.50
N ARG A 59 -2.85 -6.59 11.54
CA ARG A 59 -3.45 -7.88 11.20
C ARG A 59 -4.60 -8.29 12.13
N HIS A 60 -4.53 -7.91 13.41
CA HIS A 60 -5.63 -8.09 14.35
C HIS A 60 -6.81 -7.11 14.10
N LEU A 61 -6.54 -5.95 13.48
CA LEU A 61 -7.57 -5.03 13.02
C LEU A 61 -8.19 -5.52 11.71
N LEU A 62 -7.39 -6.08 10.77
CA LEU A 62 -7.84 -6.62 9.48
C LEU A 62 -8.90 -7.73 9.60
N ASN A 63 -8.80 -8.59 10.62
CA ASN A 63 -9.78 -9.66 10.85
C ASN A 63 -11.16 -9.15 11.36
N ALA A 64 -11.24 -7.91 11.85
CA ALA A 64 -12.47 -7.29 12.38
C ALA A 64 -12.92 -6.07 11.53
N TYR A 65 -12.44 -5.96 10.30
CA TYR A 65 -12.35 -4.67 9.60
C TYR A 65 -13.51 -4.37 8.65
N GLU A 66 -14.49 -3.56 9.10
CA GLU A 66 -15.55 -2.95 8.27
C GLU A 66 -15.38 -1.43 8.08
N LYS A 67 -14.27 -0.84 8.54
CA LYS A 67 -14.04 0.63 8.56
C LYS A 67 -13.04 1.09 7.49
N THR A 68 -12.81 2.41 7.37
CA THR A 68 -12.07 3.07 6.28
C THR A 68 -10.53 3.15 6.47
N ILE A 69 -9.94 2.69 7.59
CA ILE A 69 -8.48 2.79 7.89
C ILE A 69 -7.93 1.56 8.65
N PRO A 70 -7.24 0.62 7.99
CA PRO A 70 -6.32 0.91 6.89
C PRO A 70 -6.95 0.67 5.51
N THR A 71 -6.80 1.64 4.61
CA THR A 71 -7.14 1.51 3.18
C THR A 71 -5.89 1.13 2.41
N ILE A 72 -5.96 0.07 1.60
CA ILE A 72 -4.98 -0.21 0.55
C ILE A 72 -5.35 0.70 -0.62
N LEU A 73 -4.45 1.60 -0.99
CA LEU A 73 -4.63 2.50 -2.12
C LEU A 73 -3.65 2.10 -3.22
N GLU A 74 -4.18 1.54 -4.32
CA GLU A 74 -3.40 1.33 -5.53
C GLU A 74 -3.27 2.67 -6.25
N ILE A 75 -2.03 3.15 -6.42
CA ILE A 75 -1.73 4.36 -7.18
C ILE A 75 -1.16 3.90 -8.53
N PRO A 76 -1.74 4.34 -9.66
CA PRO A 76 -1.20 4.03 -10.99
C PRO A 76 0.23 4.60 -11.13
N SER A 77 1.13 3.83 -11.74
CA SER A 77 2.46 4.35 -12.07
C SER A 77 2.38 5.28 -13.29
N LYS A 78 3.40 6.13 -13.45
CA LYS A 78 3.48 7.07 -14.59
C LYS A 78 3.45 6.37 -15.95
N ASP A 79 3.98 5.15 -16.03
CA ASP A 79 4.15 4.38 -17.26
C ASP A 79 3.03 3.35 -17.50
N SER A 80 2.10 3.19 -16.55
CA SER A 80 0.91 2.34 -16.69
C SER A 80 -0.34 3.13 -16.24
N PRO A 81 -1.10 3.70 -17.19
CA PRO A 81 -2.31 4.45 -16.85
C PRO A 81 -3.27 3.61 -16.02
N TYR A 82 -3.98 4.29 -15.12
CA TYR A 82 -5.02 3.68 -14.30
C TYR A 82 -6.06 2.94 -15.14
N ASP A 83 -6.29 1.66 -14.84
CA ASP A 83 -7.33 0.85 -15.46
C ASP A 83 -8.41 0.54 -14.40
N PRO A 84 -9.54 1.26 -14.41
CA PRO A 84 -10.63 1.06 -13.46
C PRO A 84 -11.19 -0.37 -13.47
N SER A 85 -11.04 -1.08 -14.60
CA SER A 85 -11.54 -2.46 -14.75
C SER A 85 -10.70 -3.50 -13.99
N LYS A 86 -9.50 -3.12 -13.54
CA LYS A 86 -8.59 -4.00 -12.78
C LYS A 86 -8.55 -3.67 -11.29
N ASP A 87 -8.99 -2.47 -10.91
CA ASP A 87 -9.03 -2.01 -9.52
C ASP A 87 -10.21 -2.64 -8.75
N TYR A 88 -9.91 -3.32 -7.65
CA TYR A 88 -10.89 -3.95 -6.76
C TYR A 88 -11.83 -2.93 -6.10
N ILE A 89 -11.36 -1.72 -5.80
CA ILE A 89 -12.17 -0.64 -5.22
C ILE A 89 -13.16 -0.12 -6.26
N MET A 90 -12.77 0.11 -7.51
CA MET A 90 -13.71 0.53 -8.55
C MET A 90 -14.75 -0.54 -8.88
N LYS A 91 -14.36 -1.82 -8.88
CA LYS A 91 -15.33 -2.92 -8.97
C LYS A 91 -16.33 -2.87 -7.82
N ARG A 92 -15.86 -2.61 -6.60
CA ARG A 92 -16.73 -2.49 -5.42
C ARG A 92 -17.65 -1.28 -5.50
N VAL A 93 -17.16 -0.15 -6.02
CA VAL A 93 -17.96 1.06 -6.29
C VAL A 93 -19.01 0.79 -7.37
N GLY A 94 -18.65 0.14 -8.47
CA GLY A 94 -19.60 -0.28 -9.52
C GLY A 94 -20.68 -1.21 -8.98
N MET A 95 -20.31 -2.21 -8.18
CA MET A 95 -21.27 -3.08 -7.48
C MET A 95 -22.19 -2.30 -6.51
N MET A 96 -21.65 -1.30 -5.80
CA MET A 96 -22.43 -0.44 -4.90
C MET A 96 -23.35 0.54 -5.64
N LEU A 97 -22.99 0.92 -6.87
CA LEU A 97 -23.77 1.82 -7.74
C LEU A 97 -24.72 1.07 -8.69
N GLY A 98 -24.70 -0.27 -8.69
CA GLY A 98 -25.61 -1.11 -9.47
C GLY A 98 -25.20 -1.32 -10.93
N GLU A 99 -23.94 -1.05 -11.29
CA GLU A 99 -23.41 -1.41 -12.60
C GLU A 99 -23.06 -2.91 -12.60
N ASN A 100 -23.80 -3.70 -13.36
CA ASN A 100 -23.55 -5.14 -13.51
C ASN A 100 -22.27 -5.39 -14.35
N PRO A 101 -21.54 -6.49 -14.07
CA PRO A 101 -20.25 -6.81 -14.71
C PRO A 101 -20.33 -7.08 -16.22
#